data_AF-B4UF80-F1
#
_entry.id   AF-B4UF80-F1
#
_cell.length_a   1.000
_cell.length_b   1.000
_cell.length_c   1.000
_cell.angle_alpha   90.00
_cell.angle_beta   90.00
_cell.angle_gamma   90.00
#
_symmetry.space_group_name_H-M   'P 1'
#
loop_
_entity.id
_entity.type
_entity.pdbx_description
1 polymer ?
#
loop_
_entity_poly.entity_id
_entity_poly.type
_entity_poly.pdbx_seq_one_letter_code
_entity_poly.pdbx_strand_id
1 'polypeptide(L)'
;MAGAGAAERGAAQAPAPDAGRLERARWAAGEVLRAARLLADDAALRRAALLPTALTAAGCAVFAALTVAGDAADGEVTGPGALHVFTVTFVGLASMPPTLLQRQWMRVALEARRALGVPAGEDPFAGQRWPRMVLREWVKALRQAVVVSAGLFPVAMVLAMLPGKLATAALGAAWAFYWVLVDAFELPLEAIPGPRRGAGAPWYARALQRLGAALWLLRPFRWAGRLLARLTRPWAEEVQFTERHPWETAGFGVAVGAVLAVPGVGFFFRSIAIVAATALNARLEGDGDAAVPAAPPPA
;
A
#
# COMPACT_ATOMS: atom_id res chain seq x y z
N MET A 1 8.92 -3.89 -36.64
CA MET A 1 8.73 -2.42 -36.48
C MET A 1 7.31 -2.12 -35.96
N ALA A 2 7.02 -2.45 -34.70
CA ALA A 2 5.72 -2.21 -34.07
C ALA A 2 5.89 -1.85 -32.58
N GLY A 3 6.74 -0.87 -32.27
CA GLY A 3 7.22 -0.61 -30.91
C GLY A 3 7.11 0.83 -30.41
N ALA A 4 6.48 1.75 -31.15
CA ALA A 4 6.41 3.17 -30.77
C ALA A 4 5.01 3.61 -30.27
N GLY A 5 3.94 2.88 -30.59
CA GLY A 5 2.57 3.37 -30.39
C GLY A 5 1.92 3.09 -29.02
N ALA A 6 2.62 2.49 -28.05
CA ALA A 6 2.06 2.21 -26.71
C ALA A 6 2.51 3.21 -25.65
N ALA A 7 3.75 3.74 -25.75
CA ALA A 7 4.30 4.69 -24.79
C ALA A 7 3.71 6.11 -24.93
N GLU A 8 3.24 6.49 -26.12
CA GLU A 8 2.63 7.81 -26.38
C GLU A 8 1.12 7.88 -26.07
N ARG A 9 0.47 6.77 -25.69
CA ARG A 9 -0.96 6.77 -25.37
C ARG A 9 -1.24 7.34 -23.97
N GLY A 10 -1.23 8.67 -23.86
CA GLY A 10 -1.92 9.40 -22.80
C GLY A 10 -1.27 9.35 -21.41
N ALA A 11 0.06 9.41 -21.34
CA ALA A 11 0.72 9.72 -20.08
C ALA A 11 0.41 11.19 -19.72
N ALA A 12 -0.64 11.42 -18.92
CA ALA A 12 -0.83 12.74 -18.32
C ALA A 12 0.43 13.06 -17.51
N GLN A 13 1.09 14.15 -17.87
CA GLN A 13 2.24 14.67 -17.14
C GLN A 13 1.90 14.83 -15.67
N ALA A 14 2.89 14.66 -14.81
CA ALA A 14 2.70 14.97 -13.40
C ALA A 14 2.26 16.44 -13.26
N PRO A 15 1.35 16.74 -12.33
CA PRO A 15 0.97 18.12 -12.05
C PRO A 15 2.22 18.91 -11.64
N ALA A 16 2.28 20.18 -12.05
CA ALA A 16 3.38 21.05 -11.67
C ALA A 16 3.54 21.14 -10.13
N PRO A 17 4.75 21.39 -9.60
CA PRO A 17 4.97 21.41 -8.15
C PRO A 17 4.05 22.38 -7.37
N ASP A 18 3.66 23.47 -8.02
CA ASP A 18 2.77 24.53 -7.53
C ASP A 18 1.27 24.26 -7.76
N ALA A 19 0.91 23.18 -8.46
CA ALA A 19 -0.47 22.82 -8.75
C ALA A 19 -1.34 22.70 -7.49
N GLY A 20 -2.65 22.92 -7.64
CA GLY A 20 -3.58 22.85 -6.51
C GLY A 20 -3.60 21.47 -5.83
N ARG A 21 -3.91 21.43 -4.53
CA ARG A 21 -4.06 20.17 -3.77
C ARG A 21 -5.09 19.23 -4.39
N LEU A 22 -6.23 19.79 -4.79
CA LEU A 22 -7.33 19.04 -5.41
C LEU A 22 -6.97 18.52 -6.81
N GLU A 23 -6.17 19.29 -7.56
CA GLU A 23 -5.69 18.90 -8.88
C GLU A 23 -4.75 17.69 -8.78
N ARG A 24 -3.78 17.73 -7.86
CA ARG A 24 -2.89 16.60 -7.53
C ARG A 24 -3.67 15.34 -7.15
N ALA A 25 -4.66 15.47 -6.27
CA ALA A 25 -5.51 14.36 -5.87
C ALA A 25 -6.31 13.77 -7.05
N ARG A 26 -6.90 14.63 -7.90
CA ARG A 26 -7.66 14.20 -9.10
C ARG A 26 -6.76 13.53 -10.13
N TRP A 27 -5.56 14.05 -10.34
CA TRP A 27 -4.58 13.46 -11.23
C TRP A 27 -4.20 12.04 -10.78
N ALA A 28 -3.89 11.87 -9.48
CA ALA A 28 -3.55 10.57 -8.92
C ALA A 28 -4.73 9.58 -8.95
N ALA A 29 -5.96 10.07 -8.71
CA ALA A 29 -7.17 9.27 -8.93
C ALA A 29 -7.30 8.82 -10.41
N GLY A 30 -6.95 9.69 -11.35
CA GLY A 30 -6.89 9.37 -12.78
C GLY A 30 -5.81 8.35 -13.15
N GLU A 31 -4.70 8.27 -12.41
CA GLU A 31 -3.70 7.19 -12.57
C GLU A 31 -4.30 5.83 -12.21
N VAL A 32 -5.17 5.74 -11.20
CA VAL A 32 -5.83 4.47 -10.83
C VAL A 32 -6.72 3.96 -11.97
N LEU A 33 -7.48 4.84 -12.61
CA LEU A 33 -8.31 4.47 -13.77
C LEU A 33 -7.45 4.05 -14.97
N ARG A 34 -6.32 4.72 -15.19
CA ARG A 34 -5.38 4.34 -16.25
C ARG A 34 -4.69 3.02 -15.97
N ALA A 35 -4.33 2.75 -14.72
CA ALA A 35 -3.79 1.47 -14.29
C ALA A 35 -4.81 0.33 -14.48
N ALA A 36 -6.09 0.58 -14.20
CA ALA A 36 -7.14 -0.40 -14.47
C ALA A 36 -7.28 -0.71 -15.97
N ARG A 37 -7.22 0.32 -16.83
CA ARG A 37 -7.21 0.14 -18.29
C ARG A 37 -5.95 -0.59 -18.78
N LEU A 38 -4.78 -0.18 -18.30
CA LEU A 38 -3.50 -0.83 -18.64
C LEU A 38 -3.50 -2.30 -18.23
N LEU A 39 -4.00 -2.60 -17.02
CA LEU A 39 -4.20 -3.97 -16.56
C LEU A 39 -5.13 -4.72 -17.51
N ALA A 40 -6.22 -4.12 -18.00
CA ALA A 40 -7.13 -4.77 -18.94
C ALA A 40 -6.50 -4.99 -20.33
N ASP A 41 -5.70 -4.05 -20.82
CA ASP A 41 -5.16 -4.06 -22.18
C ASP A 41 -3.89 -4.94 -22.31
N ASP A 42 -3.03 -4.95 -21.29
CA ASP A 42 -1.74 -5.68 -21.32
C ASP A 42 -1.89 -7.16 -20.93
N ALA A 43 -1.67 -8.06 -21.89
CA ALA A 43 -1.84 -9.50 -21.70
C ALA A 43 -0.81 -10.14 -20.75
N ALA A 44 0.40 -9.58 -20.63
CA ALA A 44 1.39 -10.09 -19.68
C ALA A 44 1.00 -9.69 -18.25
N LEU A 45 0.61 -8.43 -18.06
CA LEU A 45 0.16 -7.89 -16.79
C LEU A 45 -1.12 -8.57 -16.29
N ARG A 46 -2.10 -8.81 -17.17
CA ARG A 46 -3.30 -9.62 -16.84
C ARG A 46 -2.91 -11.00 -16.33
N ARG A 47 -2.04 -11.71 -17.05
CA ARG A 47 -1.64 -13.07 -16.66
C ARG A 47 -0.92 -13.10 -15.31
N ALA A 48 -0.06 -12.11 -15.06
CA ALA A 48 0.60 -11.95 -13.76
C ALA A 48 -0.41 -11.68 -12.63
N ALA A 49 -1.43 -10.88 -12.88
CA ALA A 49 -2.47 -10.52 -11.91
C ALA A 49 -3.49 -11.64 -11.65
N LEU A 50 -3.84 -12.43 -12.66
CA LEU A 50 -4.89 -13.46 -12.58
C LEU A 50 -4.56 -14.54 -11.54
N LEU A 51 -3.32 -15.04 -11.52
CA LEU A 51 -2.95 -16.12 -10.61
C LEU A 51 -3.11 -15.75 -9.12
N PRO A 52 -2.48 -14.68 -8.59
CA PRO A 52 -2.66 -14.33 -7.19
C PRO A 52 -4.10 -13.94 -6.87
N THR A 53 -4.80 -13.25 -7.79
CA THR A 53 -6.21 -12.89 -7.61
C THR A 53 -7.10 -14.11 -7.48
N ALA A 54 -6.95 -15.10 -8.38
CA ALA A 54 -7.72 -16.33 -8.35
C ALA A 54 -7.42 -17.17 -7.10
N LEU A 55 -6.15 -17.26 -6.67
CA LEU A 55 -5.77 -17.97 -5.45
C LEU A 55 -6.34 -17.30 -4.20
N THR A 56 -6.32 -15.97 -4.11
CA THR A 56 -6.95 -15.23 -3.01
C THR A 56 -8.45 -15.47 -2.99
N ALA A 57 -9.14 -15.33 -4.13
CA ALA A 57 -10.58 -15.57 -4.23
C ALA A 57 -10.95 -17.01 -3.87
N ALA A 58 -10.21 -18.01 -4.38
CA ALA A 58 -10.42 -19.41 -4.04
C ALA A 58 -10.22 -19.68 -2.54
N GLY A 59 -9.17 -19.12 -1.94
CA GLY A 59 -8.93 -19.22 -0.49
C GLY A 59 -10.08 -18.63 0.34
N CYS A 60 -10.60 -17.47 -0.06
CA CYS A 60 -11.76 -16.85 0.59
C CYS A 60 -13.02 -17.71 0.45
N ALA A 61 -13.25 -18.31 -0.73
CA ALA A 61 -14.40 -19.17 -0.98
C ALA A 61 -14.34 -20.46 -0.15
N VAL A 62 -13.17 -21.10 -0.07
CA VAL A 62 -12.97 -22.29 0.77
C VAL A 62 -13.18 -21.94 2.24
N PHE A 63 -12.61 -20.84 2.73
CA PHE A 63 -12.81 -20.38 4.11
C PHE A 63 -14.30 -20.16 4.42
N ALA A 64 -15.00 -19.41 3.57
CA ALA A 64 -16.42 -19.13 3.75
C ALA A 64 -17.29 -20.39 3.74
N ALA A 65 -16.99 -21.34 2.86
CA ALA A 65 -17.69 -22.63 2.81
C ALA A 65 -17.47 -23.45 4.08
N LEU A 66 -16.24 -23.50 4.60
CA LEU A 66 -15.92 -24.22 5.83
C LEU A 66 -16.55 -23.59 7.06
N THR A 67 -16.55 -22.25 7.17
CA THR A 67 -17.21 -21.54 8.29
C THR A 67 -18.70 -21.83 8.31
N VAL A 68 -19.38 -21.65 7.19
CA VAL A 68 -20.83 -21.89 7.11
C VAL A 68 -21.18 -23.37 7.33
N ALA A 69 -20.35 -24.31 6.86
CA ALA A 69 -20.54 -25.72 7.13
C ALA A 69 -20.36 -26.07 8.62
N GLY A 70 -19.43 -25.41 9.31
CA GLY A 70 -19.23 -25.53 10.76
C GLY A 70 -20.44 -25.00 11.53
N ASP A 71 -20.85 -23.76 11.25
CA ASP A 71 -22.01 -23.12 11.90
C ASP A 71 -23.29 -23.97 11.73
N ALA A 72 -23.49 -24.54 10.54
CA ALA A 72 -24.61 -25.44 10.27
C ALA A 72 -24.53 -26.76 11.05
N ALA A 73 -23.33 -27.30 11.25
CA ALA A 73 -23.12 -28.51 12.07
C ALA A 73 -23.36 -28.25 13.55
N ASP A 74 -23.06 -27.04 14.03
CA ASP A 74 -23.27 -26.60 15.41
C ASP A 74 -24.72 -26.13 15.69
N GLY A 75 -25.59 -26.14 14.66
CA GLY A 75 -27.00 -25.77 14.77
C GLY A 75 -27.26 -24.26 14.73
N GLU A 76 -26.26 -23.44 14.44
CA GLU A 76 -26.39 -21.98 14.28
C GLU A 76 -26.86 -21.63 12.85
N VAL A 77 -28.16 -21.81 12.58
CA VAL A 77 -28.75 -21.55 11.25
C VAL A 77 -28.92 -20.04 10.95
N THR A 78 -28.64 -19.16 11.92
CA THR A 78 -28.84 -17.69 11.78
C THR A 78 -27.56 -16.91 11.49
N GLY A 79 -26.43 -17.60 11.29
CA GLY A 79 -25.16 -16.98 10.96
C GLY A 79 -25.16 -16.24 9.61
N PRO A 80 -24.17 -15.36 9.37
CA PRO A 80 -24.03 -14.67 8.09
C PRO A 80 -23.85 -15.69 6.95
N GLY A 81 -24.59 -15.50 5.85
CA GLY A 81 -24.49 -16.39 4.68
C GLY A 81 -23.09 -16.41 4.05
N ALA A 82 -22.77 -17.46 3.30
CA ALA A 82 -21.45 -17.69 2.71
C ALA A 82 -20.91 -16.50 1.89
N LEU A 83 -21.77 -15.77 1.18
CA LEU A 83 -21.37 -14.59 0.42
C LEU A 83 -20.89 -13.45 1.33
N HIS A 84 -21.50 -13.27 2.50
CA HIS A 84 -21.06 -12.26 3.47
C HIS A 84 -19.70 -12.65 4.05
N VAL A 85 -19.54 -13.90 4.51
CA VAL A 85 -18.26 -14.41 5.02
C VAL A 85 -17.17 -14.29 3.96
N PHE A 86 -17.47 -14.67 2.72
CA PHE A 86 -16.56 -14.51 1.57
C PHE A 86 -16.13 -13.06 1.40
N THR A 87 -17.09 -12.13 1.38
CA THR A 87 -16.81 -10.70 1.14
C THR A 87 -15.98 -10.10 2.26
N VAL A 88 -16.32 -10.37 3.52
CA VAL A 88 -15.58 -9.89 4.69
C VAL A 88 -14.17 -10.47 4.71
N THR A 89 -14.02 -11.77 4.47
CA THR A 89 -12.70 -12.41 4.39
C THR A 89 -11.89 -11.88 3.22
N PHE A 90 -12.51 -11.67 2.06
CA PHE A 90 -11.84 -11.10 0.89
C PHE A 90 -11.34 -9.69 1.17
N VAL A 91 -12.18 -8.81 1.72
CA VAL A 91 -11.79 -7.43 2.10
C VAL A 91 -10.74 -7.45 3.21
N GLY A 92 -10.84 -8.35 4.18
CA GLY A 92 -9.84 -8.53 5.22
C GLY A 92 -8.48 -8.95 4.66
N LEU A 93 -8.43 -10.03 3.88
CA LEU A 93 -7.19 -10.54 3.28
C LEU A 93 -6.60 -9.59 2.23
N ALA A 94 -7.45 -8.86 1.52
CA ALA A 94 -7.07 -7.78 0.61
C ALA A 94 -6.17 -6.74 1.30
N SER A 95 -6.45 -6.43 2.56
CA SER A 95 -5.70 -5.48 3.39
C SER A 95 -4.48 -6.08 4.10
N MET A 96 -4.30 -7.40 4.04
CA MET A 96 -3.18 -8.07 4.70
C MET A 96 -1.94 -8.12 3.78
N PRO A 97 -0.73 -8.04 4.35
CA PRO A 97 0.50 -8.30 3.62
C PRO A 97 0.42 -9.69 2.99
N PRO A 98 0.73 -9.88 1.70
CA PRO A 98 0.44 -11.11 1.01
C PRO A 98 1.56 -12.14 1.23
N THR A 99 1.82 -12.50 2.48
CA THR A 99 2.95 -13.33 2.93
C THR A 99 3.14 -14.60 2.09
N LEU A 100 2.06 -15.31 1.78
CA LEU A 100 2.08 -16.56 1.01
C LEU A 100 2.19 -16.34 -0.51
N LEU A 101 1.63 -15.24 -1.01
CA LEU A 101 1.55 -14.91 -2.44
C LEU A 101 2.54 -13.79 -2.84
N GLN A 102 3.50 -13.46 -1.97
CA GLN A 102 4.38 -12.30 -2.14
C GLN A 102 5.09 -12.32 -3.50
N ARG A 103 5.59 -13.48 -3.94
CA ARG A 103 6.24 -13.63 -5.25
C ARG A 103 5.30 -13.36 -6.41
N GLN A 104 4.06 -13.82 -6.32
CA GLN A 104 3.06 -13.65 -7.34
C GLN A 104 2.68 -12.17 -7.46
N TRP A 105 2.53 -11.47 -6.33
CA TRP A 105 2.29 -10.03 -6.34
C TRP A 105 3.52 -9.21 -6.76
N MET A 106 4.72 -9.64 -6.41
CA MET A 106 5.97 -9.03 -6.90
C MET A 106 6.08 -9.13 -8.42
N ARG A 107 5.68 -10.26 -9.02
CA ARG A 107 5.59 -10.38 -10.49
C ARG A 107 4.65 -9.34 -11.10
N VAL A 108 3.54 -9.02 -10.45
CA VAL A 108 2.64 -7.94 -10.91
C VAL A 108 3.36 -6.60 -10.93
N ALA A 109 4.12 -6.27 -9.88
CA ALA A 109 4.91 -5.04 -9.83
C ALA A 109 6.00 -5.00 -10.94
N LEU A 110 6.70 -6.12 -11.18
CA LEU A 110 7.70 -6.21 -12.23
C LEU A 110 7.12 -6.08 -13.64
N GLU A 111 5.99 -6.73 -13.92
CA GLU A 111 5.30 -6.56 -15.21
C GLU A 111 4.68 -5.17 -15.34
N ALA A 112 4.20 -4.56 -14.25
CA ALA A 112 3.72 -3.19 -14.28
C ALA A 112 4.84 -2.22 -14.69
N ARG A 113 6.04 -2.40 -14.14
CA ARG A 113 7.21 -1.61 -14.54
C ARG A 113 7.52 -1.74 -16.03
N ARG A 114 7.49 -2.98 -16.57
CA ARG A 114 7.68 -3.20 -18.01
C ARG A 114 6.60 -2.56 -18.86
N ALA A 115 5.33 -2.75 -18.49
CA ALA A 115 4.18 -2.19 -19.22
C ALA A 115 4.19 -0.66 -19.22
N LEU A 116 4.70 -0.04 -18.15
CA LEU A 116 4.87 1.41 -18.03
C LEU A 116 6.13 1.95 -18.72
N GLY A 117 7.00 1.07 -19.26
CA GLY A 117 8.25 1.48 -19.91
C GLY A 117 9.30 2.07 -18.95
N VAL A 118 9.18 1.81 -17.64
CA VAL A 118 10.14 2.30 -16.64
C VAL A 118 11.28 1.29 -16.48
N PRO A 119 12.44 1.69 -15.90
CA PRO A 119 13.59 0.78 -15.76
C PRO A 119 13.20 -0.55 -15.12
N ALA A 120 13.76 -1.64 -15.63
CA ALA A 120 13.43 -2.99 -15.16
C ALA A 120 13.62 -3.09 -13.64
N GLY A 121 12.62 -3.67 -12.97
CA GLY A 121 12.72 -3.95 -11.55
C GLY A 121 13.53 -5.21 -11.26
N GLU A 122 13.84 -5.43 -10.00
CA GLU A 122 14.51 -6.65 -9.51
C GLU A 122 13.59 -7.43 -8.57
N ASP A 123 13.66 -8.76 -8.62
CA ASP A 123 12.99 -9.62 -7.63
C ASP A 123 13.86 -9.66 -6.36
N PRO A 124 13.45 -9.03 -5.24
CA PRO A 124 14.23 -9.03 -4.01
C PRO A 124 14.33 -10.42 -3.37
N PHE A 125 13.58 -11.40 -3.88
CA PHE A 125 13.56 -12.79 -3.42
C PHE A 125 14.31 -13.74 -4.35
N ALA A 126 15.00 -13.24 -5.37
CA ALA A 126 15.84 -14.04 -6.26
C ALA A 126 16.86 -14.85 -5.44
N GLY A 127 16.92 -16.16 -5.69
CA GLY A 127 17.81 -17.09 -4.97
C GLY A 127 17.39 -17.44 -3.52
N GLN A 128 16.34 -16.82 -2.97
CA GLN A 128 15.86 -17.18 -1.63
C GLN A 128 14.99 -18.45 -1.64
N ARG A 129 15.13 -19.29 -0.61
CA ARG A 129 14.24 -20.46 -0.40
C ARG A 129 12.88 -20.00 0.10
N TRP A 130 11.81 -20.63 -0.38
CA TRP A 130 10.42 -20.27 -0.05
C TRP A 130 10.14 -20.15 1.47
N PRO A 131 10.55 -21.08 2.35
CA PRO A 131 10.26 -20.95 3.79
C PRO A 131 10.90 -19.72 4.43
N ARG A 132 12.09 -19.34 3.96
CA ARG A 132 12.85 -18.19 4.50
C ARG A 132 12.21 -16.88 4.09
N MET A 133 11.72 -16.81 2.84
CA MET A 133 10.91 -15.70 2.35
C MET A 133 9.62 -15.57 3.15
N VAL A 134 8.86 -16.67 3.30
CA VAL A 134 7.61 -16.67 4.07
C VAL A 134 7.87 -16.19 5.50
N LEU A 135 8.88 -16.71 6.20
CA LEU A 135 9.24 -16.26 7.54
C LEU A 135 9.59 -14.75 7.59
N ARG A 136 10.36 -14.25 6.62
CA ARG A 136 10.70 -12.82 6.51
C ARG A 136 9.44 -11.97 6.39
N GLU A 137 8.54 -12.35 5.49
CA GLU A 137 7.28 -11.61 5.27
C GLU A 137 6.32 -11.73 6.45
N TRP A 138 6.28 -12.88 7.15
CA TRP A 138 5.55 -13.01 8.40
C TRP A 138 6.08 -12.09 9.50
N VAL A 139 7.39 -12.00 9.66
CA VAL A 139 8.01 -11.08 10.62
C VAL A 139 7.70 -9.63 10.25
N LYS A 140 7.71 -9.31 8.94
CA LYS A 140 7.33 -7.99 8.43
C LYS A 140 5.86 -7.70 8.74
N ALA A 141 4.94 -8.61 8.43
CA ALA A 141 3.51 -8.47 8.74
C ALA A 141 3.24 -8.31 10.24
N LEU A 142 3.93 -9.08 11.10
CA LEU A 142 3.81 -8.94 12.56
C LEU A 142 4.29 -7.56 13.04
N ARG A 143 5.42 -7.09 12.51
CA ARG A 143 5.90 -5.73 12.81
C ARG A 143 4.90 -4.67 12.37
N GLN A 144 4.28 -4.83 11.20
CA GLN A 144 3.27 -3.91 10.69
C GLN A 144 2.06 -3.90 11.62
N ALA A 145 1.54 -5.06 12.01
CA ALA A 145 0.43 -5.18 12.95
C ALA A 145 0.73 -4.47 14.28
N VAL A 146 1.96 -4.64 14.80
CA VAL A 146 2.41 -3.91 16.00
C VAL A 146 2.46 -2.41 15.76
N VAL A 147 3.01 -1.92 14.65
CA VAL A 147 3.10 -0.48 14.37
C VAL A 147 1.72 0.15 14.17
N VAL A 148 0.84 -0.53 13.42
CA VAL A 148 -0.54 -0.09 13.17
C VAL A 148 -1.30 -0.01 14.49
N SER A 149 -1.22 -1.04 15.32
CA SER A 149 -1.94 -1.10 16.60
C SER A 149 -1.35 -0.15 17.64
N ALA A 150 -0.03 -0.19 17.85
CA ALA A 150 0.66 0.62 18.86
C ALA A 150 0.78 2.10 18.46
N GLY A 151 0.73 2.42 17.16
CA GLY A 151 0.67 3.81 16.69
C GLY A 151 -0.68 4.45 16.95
N LEU A 152 -1.78 3.67 16.86
CA LEU A 152 -3.12 4.15 17.16
C LEU A 152 -3.38 4.26 18.68
N PHE A 153 -2.79 3.36 19.47
CA PHE A 153 -3.08 3.25 20.92
C PHE A 153 -2.95 4.56 21.72
N PRO A 154 -1.86 5.34 21.65
CA PRO A 154 -1.73 6.57 22.43
C PRO A 154 -2.76 7.62 22.01
N VAL A 155 -3.11 7.65 20.73
CA VAL A 155 -4.05 8.59 20.16
C VAL A 155 -5.49 8.21 20.53
N ALA A 156 -5.83 6.92 20.42
CA ALA A 156 -7.09 6.36 20.85
C ALA A 156 -7.32 6.55 22.35
N MET A 157 -6.28 6.41 23.18
CA MET A 157 -6.36 6.65 24.63
C MET A 157 -6.71 8.11 24.95
N VAL A 158 -6.06 9.07 24.30
CA VAL A 158 -6.37 10.51 24.47
C VAL A 158 -7.78 10.82 23.99
N LEU A 159 -8.21 10.25 22.86
CA LEU A 159 -9.55 10.47 22.32
C LEU A 159 -10.65 9.80 23.13
N ALA A 160 -10.39 8.63 23.74
CA ALA A 160 -11.33 7.97 24.64
C ALA A 160 -11.62 8.82 25.89
N MET A 161 -10.72 9.75 26.25
CA MET A 161 -10.92 10.73 27.31
C MET A 161 -11.71 11.97 26.86
N LEU A 162 -11.93 12.17 25.56
CA LEU A 162 -12.71 13.28 25.01
C LEU A 162 -14.16 12.85 24.73
N PRO A 163 -15.16 13.69 25.00
CA PRO A 163 -16.55 13.40 24.64
C PRO A 163 -16.70 13.47 23.11
N GLY A 164 -16.69 12.32 22.42
CA GLY A 164 -16.96 12.28 20.98
C GLY A 164 -16.55 10.98 20.27
N LYS A 165 -17.44 9.99 20.24
CA LYS A 165 -17.21 8.69 19.54
C LYS A 165 -16.86 8.86 18.06
N LEU A 166 -17.39 9.89 17.41
CA LEU A 166 -17.15 10.17 15.98
C LEU A 166 -15.71 10.60 15.70
N ALA A 167 -15.10 11.43 16.56
CA ALA A 167 -13.71 11.88 16.38
C ALA A 167 -12.74 10.68 16.48
N THR A 168 -12.99 9.78 17.43
CA THR A 168 -12.20 8.54 17.59
C THR A 168 -12.33 7.64 16.38
N ALA A 169 -13.56 7.44 15.88
CA ALA A 169 -13.81 6.63 14.69
C ALA A 169 -13.14 7.24 13.45
N ALA A 170 -13.28 8.56 13.24
CA ALA A 170 -12.69 9.27 12.10
C ALA A 170 -11.16 9.19 12.11
N LEU A 171 -10.53 9.34 13.28
CA LEU A 171 -9.07 9.26 13.37
C LEU A 171 -8.55 7.82 13.21
N GLY A 172 -9.27 6.83 13.75
CA GLY A 172 -9.00 5.42 13.49
C GLY A 172 -9.09 5.07 12.01
N ALA A 173 -10.13 5.57 11.33
CA ALA A 173 -10.30 5.40 9.89
C ALA A 173 -9.17 6.08 9.09
N ALA A 174 -8.80 7.31 9.43
CA ALA A 174 -7.70 8.01 8.77
C ALA A 174 -6.35 7.30 8.98
N TRP A 175 -6.11 6.76 10.17
CA TRP A 175 -4.90 5.98 10.47
C TRP A 175 -4.85 4.65 9.72
N ALA A 176 -5.96 3.91 9.69
CA ALA A 176 -6.07 2.68 8.91
C ALA A 176 -5.87 2.96 7.41
N PHE A 177 -6.52 4.00 6.90
CA PHE A 177 -6.37 4.45 5.51
C PHE A 177 -4.92 4.79 5.17
N TYR A 178 -4.23 5.52 6.05
CA TYR A 178 -2.79 5.82 5.88
C TYR A 178 -1.94 4.55 5.76
N TRP A 179 -2.18 3.54 6.58
CA TRP A 179 -1.41 2.29 6.51
C TRP A 179 -1.76 1.40 5.32
N VAL A 180 -3.02 1.41 4.87
CA VAL A 180 -3.41 0.76 3.61
C VAL A 180 -2.68 1.41 2.43
N LEU A 181 -2.51 2.74 2.44
CA LEU A 181 -1.72 3.44 1.44
C LEU A 181 -0.24 3.03 1.48
N VAL A 182 0.37 3.02 2.67
CA VAL A 182 1.76 2.58 2.84
C VAL A 182 1.96 1.14 2.32
N ASP A 183 1.03 0.22 2.62
CA ASP A 183 1.06 -1.18 2.11
C ASP A 183 0.97 -1.22 0.57
N ALA A 184 0.16 -0.36 -0.03
CA ALA A 184 -0.01 -0.32 -1.49
C ALA A 184 1.26 0.11 -2.24
N PHE A 185 2.11 0.92 -1.61
CA PHE A 185 3.41 1.34 -2.18
C PHE A 185 4.54 0.36 -1.92
N GLU A 186 4.35 -0.62 -1.03
CA GLU A 186 5.39 -1.57 -0.63
C GLU A 186 5.98 -2.34 -1.83
N LEU A 187 5.14 -3.06 -2.58
CA LEU A 187 5.61 -3.87 -3.71
C LEU A 187 6.20 -3.04 -4.87
N PRO A 188 5.57 -1.92 -5.30
CA PRO A 188 6.16 -1.05 -6.30
C PRO A 188 7.55 -0.52 -5.94
N LEU A 189 7.77 -0.14 -4.67
CA LEU A 189 9.06 0.36 -4.20
C LEU A 189 10.08 -0.77 -4.00
N GLU A 190 9.66 -1.92 -3.46
CA GLU A 190 10.53 -3.09 -3.31
C GLU A 190 11.02 -3.65 -4.66
N ALA A 191 10.27 -3.42 -5.74
CA ALA A 191 10.69 -3.80 -7.09
C ALA A 191 11.79 -2.90 -7.67
N ILE A 192 12.11 -1.76 -7.04
CA ILE A 192 13.15 -0.85 -7.53
C ILE A 192 14.53 -1.43 -7.22
N PRO A 193 15.44 -1.53 -8.20
CA PRO A 193 16.79 -2.01 -7.98
C PRO A 193 17.58 -1.13 -7.01
N GLY A 194 18.44 -1.76 -6.22
CA GLY A 194 19.42 -1.07 -5.37
C GLY A 194 19.04 -0.96 -3.87
N PRO A 195 19.91 -0.34 -3.06
CA PRO A 195 19.68 -0.21 -1.64
C PRO A 195 18.53 0.78 -1.36
N ARG A 196 17.66 0.41 -0.42
CA ARG A 196 16.61 1.31 0.05
C ARG A 196 17.22 2.61 0.60
N ARG A 197 16.79 3.75 0.06
CA ARG A 197 17.09 5.10 0.55
C ARG A 197 16.52 5.22 1.96
N GLY A 198 17.39 5.26 2.96
CA GLY A 198 16.95 5.45 4.34
C GLY A 198 16.18 6.77 4.49
N ALA A 199 14.99 6.70 5.07
CA ALA A 199 14.22 7.90 5.40
C ALA A 199 14.38 8.33 6.87
N GLY A 200 14.04 9.59 7.14
CA GLY A 200 13.91 10.11 8.50
C GLY A 200 12.81 9.39 9.30
N ALA A 201 12.73 9.69 10.61
CA ALA A 201 11.66 9.13 11.44
C ALA A 201 10.27 9.56 10.94
N PRO A 202 9.25 8.69 10.91
CA PRO A 202 7.90 9.02 10.43
C PRO A 202 7.26 10.16 11.21
N TRP A 203 6.32 10.89 10.60
CA TRP A 203 5.63 12.04 11.20
C TRP A 203 5.01 11.74 12.56
N TYR A 204 4.40 10.57 12.74
CA TYR A 204 3.79 10.17 14.00
C TYR A 204 4.85 9.88 15.07
N ALA A 205 5.98 9.28 14.71
CA ALA A 205 7.10 9.12 15.64
C ALA A 205 7.71 10.47 16.01
N ARG A 206 7.84 11.40 15.06
CA ARG A 206 8.30 12.78 15.31
C ARG A 206 7.32 13.50 16.25
N ALA A 207 6.01 13.34 16.05
CA ALA A 207 4.97 13.93 16.89
C ALA A 207 5.05 13.42 18.34
N LEU A 208 5.16 12.10 18.54
CA LEU A 208 5.31 11.50 19.88
C LEU A 208 6.61 11.92 20.57
N GLN A 209 7.71 12.03 19.82
CA GLN A 209 8.98 12.52 20.35
C GLN A 209 8.91 13.99 20.76
N ARG A 210 8.25 14.85 19.96
CA ARG A 210 8.00 16.26 20.31
C ARG A 210 7.12 16.38 21.55
N LEU A 211 6.04 15.59 21.62
CA LEU A 211 5.15 15.56 22.78
C LEU A 211 5.90 15.12 24.05
N GLY A 212 6.72 14.08 23.96
CA GLY A 212 7.53 13.61 25.09
C GLY A 212 8.71 14.53 25.46
N ALA A 213 9.02 15.53 24.63
CA ALA A 213 9.99 16.57 24.95
C ALA A 213 9.34 17.79 25.63
N ALA A 214 8.02 17.97 25.51
CA ALA A 214 7.32 19.13 26.04
C ALA A 214 7.23 19.12 27.58
N LEU A 215 7.01 17.96 28.20
CA LEU A 215 6.85 17.82 29.65
C LEU A 215 7.54 16.55 30.17
N TRP A 216 8.11 16.62 31.39
CA TRP A 216 8.82 15.49 32.00
C TRP A 216 7.93 14.26 32.19
N LEU A 217 6.64 14.47 32.52
CA LEU A 217 5.65 13.42 32.69
C LEU A 217 5.32 12.69 31.37
N LEU A 218 5.56 13.33 30.23
CA LEU A 218 5.32 12.78 28.89
C LEU A 218 6.55 12.06 28.33
N ARG A 219 7.65 11.92 29.09
CA ARG A 219 8.86 11.18 28.67
C ARG A 219 8.61 9.78 28.08
N PRO A 220 7.62 8.98 28.55
CA PRO A 220 7.29 7.70 27.92
C PRO A 220 6.95 7.83 26.42
N PHE A 221 6.32 8.92 26.00
CA PHE A 221 6.02 9.19 24.58
C PHE A 221 7.28 9.33 23.72
N ARG A 222 8.40 9.83 24.29
CA ARG A 222 9.69 9.88 23.59
C ARG A 222 10.28 8.49 23.36
N TRP A 223 10.08 7.56 24.29
CA TRP A 223 10.51 6.17 24.11
C TRP A 223 9.60 5.46 23.10
N ALA A 224 8.28 5.63 23.21
CA ALA A 224 7.31 5.09 22.27
C ALA A 224 7.59 5.58 20.83
N GLY A 225 7.84 6.87 20.64
CA GLY A 225 8.18 7.42 19.32
C GLY A 225 9.50 6.86 18.75
N ARG A 226 10.50 6.57 19.59
CA ARG A 226 11.74 5.91 19.14
C ARG A 226 11.51 4.44 18.78
N LEU A 227 10.69 3.73 19.54
CA LEU A 227 10.31 2.35 19.24
C LEU A 227 9.54 2.28 17.92
N LEU A 228 8.53 3.13 17.74
CA LEU A 228 7.75 3.20 16.50
C LEU A 228 8.64 3.55 15.30
N ALA A 229 9.57 4.50 15.43
CA ALA A 229 10.53 4.81 14.38
C ALA A 229 11.40 3.60 14.01
N ARG A 230 11.84 2.80 14.99
CA ARG A 230 12.63 1.58 14.76
C ARG A 230 11.81 0.49 14.07
N LEU A 231 10.57 0.28 14.53
CA LEU A 231 9.68 -0.73 13.96
C LEU A 231 9.24 -0.37 12.54
N THR A 232 9.10 0.93 12.23
CA THR A 232 8.71 1.43 10.90
C THR A 232 9.84 1.35 9.87
N ARG A 233 11.10 1.14 10.28
CA ARG A 233 12.27 1.14 9.36
C ARG A 233 12.09 0.35 8.06
N PRO A 234 11.46 -0.85 8.04
CA PRO A 234 11.25 -1.58 6.80
C PRO A 234 10.39 -0.83 5.76
N TRP A 235 9.51 0.06 6.20
CA TRP A 235 8.60 0.87 5.38
C TRP A 235 9.01 2.35 5.30
N ALA A 236 10.28 2.66 5.57
CA ALA A 236 10.74 4.04 5.69
C ALA A 236 10.54 4.83 4.39
N GLU A 237 10.74 4.20 3.24
CA GLU A 237 10.56 4.82 1.92
C GLU A 237 9.09 5.05 1.60
N GLU A 238 8.24 4.05 1.83
CA GLU A 238 6.79 4.09 1.58
C GLU A 238 6.14 5.20 2.41
N VAL A 239 6.52 5.29 3.68
CA VAL A 239 6.12 6.36 4.59
C VAL A 239 6.60 7.72 4.08
N GLN A 240 7.87 7.81 3.68
CA GLN A 240 8.43 9.07 3.21
C GLN A 240 7.78 9.53 1.90
N PHE A 241 7.51 8.61 0.99
CA PHE A 241 6.78 8.86 -0.25
C PHE A 241 5.37 9.40 0.07
N THR A 242 4.66 8.75 0.98
CA THR A 242 3.32 9.17 1.43
C THR A 242 3.36 10.56 2.09
N GLU A 243 4.38 10.85 2.88
CA GLU A 243 4.56 12.17 3.51
C GLU A 243 4.92 13.28 2.52
N ARG A 244 5.67 12.98 1.45
CA ARG A 244 6.06 13.95 0.42
C ARG A 244 4.91 14.27 -0.54
N HIS A 245 4.04 13.29 -0.81
CA HIS A 245 2.95 13.39 -1.78
C HIS A 245 1.57 13.13 -1.14
N PRO A 246 1.17 13.90 -0.11
CA PRO A 246 -0.02 13.58 0.69
C PRO A 246 -1.33 13.70 -0.12
N TRP A 247 -1.39 14.60 -1.11
CA TRP A 247 -2.61 14.82 -1.89
C TRP A 247 -2.75 13.79 -3.01
N GLU A 248 -1.64 13.43 -3.65
CA GLU A 248 -1.55 12.37 -4.64
C GLU A 248 -1.89 11.03 -4.00
N THR A 249 -1.29 10.71 -2.86
CA THR A 249 -1.58 9.47 -2.13
C THR A 249 -3.01 9.41 -1.61
N ALA A 250 -3.58 10.52 -1.12
CA ALA A 250 -4.99 10.58 -0.76
C ALA A 250 -5.93 10.33 -1.96
N GLY A 251 -5.67 11.00 -3.08
CA GLY A 251 -6.44 10.81 -4.33
C GLY A 251 -6.36 9.39 -4.87
N PHE A 252 -5.16 8.81 -4.86
CA PHE A 252 -4.91 7.41 -5.18
C PHE A 252 -5.71 6.47 -4.26
N GLY A 253 -5.64 6.65 -2.94
CA GLY A 253 -6.33 5.77 -1.99
C GLY A 253 -7.85 5.82 -2.11
N VAL A 254 -8.41 7.03 -2.28
CA VAL A 254 -9.86 7.19 -2.50
C VAL A 254 -10.29 6.47 -3.78
N ALA A 255 -9.52 6.62 -4.87
CA ALA A 255 -9.84 5.97 -6.13
C ALA A 255 -9.68 4.44 -6.06
N VAL A 256 -8.65 3.92 -5.41
CA VAL A 256 -8.48 2.47 -5.17
C VAL A 256 -9.63 1.93 -4.32
N GLY A 257 -10.04 2.65 -3.27
CA GLY A 257 -11.20 2.29 -2.46
C GLY A 257 -12.51 2.25 -3.27
N ALA A 258 -12.70 3.22 -4.17
CA ALA A 258 -13.84 3.23 -5.08
C ALA A 258 -13.81 2.04 -6.05
N VAL A 259 -12.63 1.68 -6.58
CA VAL A 259 -12.46 0.49 -7.44
C VAL A 259 -12.78 -0.81 -6.69
N LEU A 260 -12.36 -0.93 -5.43
CA LEU A 260 -12.69 -2.08 -4.58
C LEU A 260 -14.21 -2.25 -4.40
N ALA A 261 -14.96 -1.14 -4.36
CA ALA A 261 -16.41 -1.15 -4.21
C ALA A 261 -17.16 -1.59 -5.49
N VAL A 262 -16.51 -1.68 -6.65
CA VAL A 262 -17.15 -2.11 -7.90
C VAL A 262 -17.12 -3.65 -7.99
N PRO A 263 -18.27 -4.33 -8.03
CA PRO A 263 -18.31 -5.78 -8.18
C PRO A 263 -17.55 -6.26 -9.43
N GLY A 264 -16.86 -7.39 -9.32
CA GLY A 264 -16.03 -7.94 -10.40
C GLY A 264 -14.68 -7.24 -10.53
N VAL A 265 -14.66 -5.93 -10.70
CA VAL A 265 -13.42 -5.13 -10.76
C VAL A 265 -12.66 -5.18 -9.43
N GLY A 266 -13.42 -5.17 -8.32
CA GLY A 266 -12.88 -5.25 -6.96
C GLY A 266 -12.04 -6.51 -6.71
N PHE A 267 -12.16 -7.58 -7.50
CA PHE A 267 -11.24 -8.72 -7.39
C PHE A 267 -9.81 -8.35 -7.76
N PHE A 268 -9.64 -7.44 -8.72
CA PHE A 268 -8.33 -6.99 -9.20
C PHE A 268 -7.83 -5.73 -8.50
N PHE A 269 -8.51 -5.24 -7.46
CA PHE A 269 -8.18 -3.96 -6.83
C PHE A 269 -6.70 -3.90 -6.40
N ARG A 270 -6.12 -4.99 -5.88
CA ARG A 270 -4.72 -5.04 -5.46
C ARG A 270 -3.76 -4.95 -6.65
N SER A 271 -4.06 -5.63 -7.75
CA SER A 271 -3.28 -5.50 -9.00
C SER A 271 -3.36 -4.08 -9.54
N ILE A 272 -4.55 -3.48 -9.55
CA ILE A 272 -4.77 -2.09 -9.98
C ILE A 272 -3.98 -1.14 -9.08
N ALA A 273 -4.03 -1.33 -7.77
CA ALA A 273 -3.28 -0.53 -6.80
C ALA A 273 -1.76 -0.64 -7.02
N ILE A 274 -1.23 -1.84 -7.23
CA ILE A 274 0.21 -2.05 -7.53
C ILE A 274 0.61 -1.32 -8.82
N VAL A 275 -0.17 -1.47 -9.90
CA VAL A 275 0.13 -0.84 -11.20
C VAL A 275 0.05 0.69 -11.08
N ALA A 276 -0.97 1.22 -10.42
CA ALA A 276 -1.14 2.66 -10.21
C ALA A 276 -0.05 3.24 -9.31
N ALA A 277 0.30 2.57 -8.21
CA ALA A 277 1.38 2.99 -7.32
C ALA A 277 2.75 2.93 -8.02
N THR A 278 2.98 1.96 -8.91
CA THR A 278 4.17 1.90 -9.77
C THR A 278 4.24 3.10 -10.71
N ALA A 279 3.12 3.45 -11.35
CA ALA A 279 3.03 4.61 -12.24
C ALA A 279 3.24 5.93 -11.49
N LEU A 280 2.60 6.09 -10.31
CA LEU A 280 2.75 7.26 -9.46
C LEU A 280 4.19 7.44 -9.01
N ASN A 281 4.82 6.37 -8.51
CA ASN A 281 6.20 6.44 -8.07
C ASN A 281 7.14 6.84 -9.21
N ALA A 282 6.99 6.22 -10.38
CA ALA A 282 7.83 6.52 -11.52
C ALA A 282 7.72 7.98 -11.99
N ARG A 283 6.51 8.55 -11.95
CA ARG A 283 6.27 9.94 -12.37
C ARG A 283 6.72 10.95 -11.33
N LEU A 284 6.46 10.69 -10.06
CA LEU A 284 6.76 11.64 -8.97
C LEU A 284 8.24 11.62 -8.56
N GLU A 285 8.94 10.50 -8.67
CA GLU A 285 10.38 10.44 -8.40
C GLU A 285 11.24 10.75 -9.65
N GLY A 286 10.75 10.42 -10.86
CA GLY A 286 11.44 10.76 -12.11
C GLY A 286 11.64 12.26 -12.32
N ASP A 287 10.72 13.08 -11.83
CA ASP A 287 10.82 14.55 -11.87
C ASP A 287 11.78 15.11 -10.81
N GLY A 288 12.08 14.35 -9.75
CA GLY A 288 12.98 14.77 -8.67
C GLY A 288 14.47 14.64 -8.99
N ASP A 289 14.87 13.60 -9.72
CA ASP A 289 16.26 13.38 -10.12
C ASP A 289 16.69 14.31 -11.28
N ALA A 290 15.75 14.83 -12.08
CA ALA A 290 16.03 15.84 -13.10
C ALA A 290 16.32 17.24 -12.52
N ALA A 291 15.96 17.50 -11.26
CA ALA A 291 16.10 18.80 -10.61
C ALA A 291 17.37 18.95 -9.76
N VAL A 292 18.23 17.92 -9.66
CA VAL A 292 19.54 18.03 -9.03
C VAL A 292 20.57 18.44 -10.09
N PRO A 293 21.04 19.70 -10.14
CA PRO A 293 22.09 20.07 -11.07
C PRO A 293 23.33 19.21 -10.78
N ALA A 294 23.78 18.48 -11.79
CA ALA A 294 25.04 17.75 -11.73
C ALA A 294 26.14 18.70 -11.26
N ALA A 295 26.83 18.35 -10.17
CA ALA A 295 27.97 19.11 -9.71
C ALA A 295 28.97 19.24 -10.86
N PRO A 296 29.51 20.46 -11.13
CA PRO A 296 30.48 20.64 -12.20
C PRO A 296 31.70 19.74 -11.93
N PRO A 297 32.30 19.17 -12.99
CA PRO A 297 33.45 18.28 -12.85
C PRO A 297 34.59 19.00 -12.12
N PRO A 298 35.37 18.29 -11.30
CA PRO A 298 36.54 18.87 -10.65
C PRO A 298 37.53 19.39 -11.72
N ALA A 299 38.01 20.61 -11.49
CA ALA A 299 39.01 21.29 -12.33
C ALA A 299 40.40 20.63 -12.24
#